data_AF-A0A0P7ZG64-F1
#
_entry.id   AF-A0A0P7ZG64-F1
#
_cell.length_a   1.000
_cell.length_b   1.000
_cell.length_c   1.000
_cell.angle_alpha   90.00
_cell.angle_beta   90.00
_cell.angle_gamma   90.00
#
_symmetry.space_group_name_H-M   'P 1'
#
loop_
_entity.id
_entity.type
_entity.pdbx_description
1 polymer ?
#
loop_
_entity_poly.entity_id
_entity_poly.type
_entity_poly.pdbx_seq_one_letter_code
_entity_poly.pdbx_strand_id
1 'polypeptide(L)'
;MDTSTMDYEDFLELLNSTLEDNETISVNFVKLCHKKEVNQFGSQFLPTFYYCMFLFSLLGNVLVLYIMRRYEKLNTVTNTFLLNLVVSDLVFTFSLPFWAAYHSSQWIFGRLLCKLVGGLYFVGFYSSILFLTLMTFDRYLAVVHAVVASRKRKKTYALVSLAVVWCVSILATFKEFLLFDVRNSANYGTLCEESHTSNELLAKWQVAVFKTEFGFHAPSN
;
A
#
# COMPACT_ATOMS: atom_id res chain seq x y z
N MET A 1 7.47 14.57 -12.98
CA MET A 1 8.00 15.69 -12.14
C MET A 1 9.22 15.18 -11.41
N ASP A 2 10.35 15.38 -12.08
CA ASP A 2 11.59 14.66 -11.90
C ASP A 2 12.34 15.11 -10.65
N THR A 3 12.63 14.16 -9.76
CA THR A 3 13.81 14.29 -8.90
C THR A 3 15.00 13.87 -9.75
N SER A 4 15.33 14.71 -10.73
CA SER A 4 16.65 14.69 -11.33
C SER A 4 17.64 14.84 -10.16
N THR A 5 18.49 13.85 -9.99
CA THR A 5 19.83 14.11 -9.48
C THR A 5 20.44 15.08 -10.47
N MET A 6 20.16 16.37 -10.27
CA MET A 6 20.90 17.44 -10.90
C MET A 6 22.32 17.23 -10.41
N ASP A 7 23.16 16.68 -11.29
CA ASP A 7 24.55 16.45 -10.98
C ASP A 7 25.15 17.81 -10.62
N TYR A 8 26.05 17.84 -9.64
CA TYR A 8 26.63 19.09 -9.18
C TYR A 8 27.33 19.84 -10.35
N GLU A 9 27.80 19.06 -11.33
CA GLU A 9 28.34 19.51 -12.61
C GLU A 9 27.28 20.18 -13.53
N ASP A 10 26.08 19.61 -13.69
CA ASP A 10 24.98 20.22 -14.46
C ASP A 10 24.52 21.55 -13.85
N PHE A 11 24.53 21.63 -12.51
CA PHE A 11 24.25 22.89 -11.80
C PHE A 11 25.35 23.94 -12.03
N LEU A 12 26.62 23.53 -12.07
CA LEU A 12 27.75 24.42 -12.36
C LEU A 12 27.75 24.91 -13.82
N GLU A 13 27.33 24.08 -14.78
CA GLU A 13 27.18 24.50 -16.19
C GLU A 13 26.05 25.52 -16.37
N LEU A 14 24.90 25.32 -15.72
CA LEU A 14 23.82 26.31 -15.69
C LEU A 14 24.27 27.64 -15.08
N LEU A 15 25.10 27.60 -14.05
CA LEU A 15 25.66 28.80 -13.41
C LEU A 15 26.64 29.55 -14.32
N ASN A 16 27.38 28.85 -15.18
CA ASN A 16 28.34 29.46 -16.10
C ASN A 16 27.64 30.15 -17.29
N SER A 17 26.54 29.57 -17.78
CA SER A 17 25.72 30.15 -18.87
C SER A 17 24.96 31.42 -18.49
N THR A 18 24.74 31.66 -17.20
CA THR A 18 24.02 32.85 -16.70
C THR A 18 24.94 34.04 -16.43
N LEU A 19 26.27 33.87 -16.51
CA LEU A 19 27.27 34.91 -16.23
C LEU A 19 27.57 35.86 -17.40
N GLU A 20 26.88 35.75 -18.54
CA GLU A 20 27.06 36.68 -19.68
C GLU A 20 26.33 38.02 -19.52
N ASP A 21 25.35 38.12 -18.61
CA ASP A 21 24.68 39.38 -18.29
C ASP A 21 25.18 39.94 -16.96
N ASN A 22 25.65 41.18 -16.99
CA ASN A 22 26.35 41.88 -15.91
C ASN A 22 25.43 42.33 -14.74
N GLU A 23 24.45 41.49 -14.38
CA GLU A 23 23.69 41.60 -13.14
C GLU A 23 24.34 40.68 -12.08
N THR A 24 24.73 41.24 -10.94
CA THR A 24 25.21 40.45 -9.81
C THR A 24 24.06 39.62 -9.22
N ILE A 25 23.86 38.41 -9.76
CA ILE A 25 22.92 37.44 -9.21
C ILE A 25 23.48 36.95 -7.88
N SER A 26 22.84 37.36 -6.77
CA SER A 26 23.09 36.75 -5.46
C SER A 26 22.63 35.29 -5.49
N VAL A 27 23.55 34.36 -5.79
CA VAL A 27 23.28 32.92 -5.73
C VAL A 27 23.13 32.55 -4.26
N ASN A 28 21.91 32.66 -3.75
CA ASN A 28 21.57 32.15 -2.42
C ASN A 28 21.58 30.63 -2.51
N PHE A 29 22.65 30.00 -2.02
CA PHE A 29 22.72 28.56 -1.87
C PHE A 29 21.53 28.08 -1.01
N VAL A 30 20.60 27.37 -1.63
CA VAL A 30 19.46 26.80 -0.92
C VAL A 30 20.00 25.71 0.02
N LYS A 31 19.98 26.00 1.33
CA LYS A 31 20.40 25.03 2.34
C LYS A 31 19.37 23.90 2.42
N LEU A 32 19.72 22.73 1.91
CA LEU A 32 18.91 21.52 2.04
C LEU A 32 18.63 21.21 3.52
N CYS A 33 17.35 20.92 3.83
CA CYS A 33 16.94 20.57 5.19
C CYS A 33 17.57 19.24 5.61
N HIS A 34 18.38 19.28 6.68
CA HIS A 34 19.03 18.09 7.18
C HIS A 34 18.06 17.25 8.01
N LYS A 35 17.47 16.22 7.41
CA LYS A 35 16.48 15.32 8.07
C LYS A 35 17.08 14.34 9.09
N LYS A 36 18.22 14.66 9.72
CA LYS A 36 18.98 13.72 10.59
C LYS A 36 18.17 13.28 11.80
N GLU A 37 17.61 14.23 12.54
CA GLU A 37 16.85 13.97 13.76
C GLU A 37 15.56 13.19 13.49
N VAL A 38 14.85 13.56 12.42
CA VAL A 38 13.60 12.89 11.99
C VAL A 38 13.88 11.46 11.55
N ASN A 39 14.93 11.23 10.77
CA ASN A 39 15.30 9.90 10.32
C ASN A 39 15.78 9.01 11.49
N GLN A 40 16.49 9.59 12.45
CA GLN A 40 16.94 8.86 13.65
C GLN A 40 15.77 8.45 14.54
N PHE A 41 14.83 9.37 14.80
CA PHE A 41 13.62 9.06 15.54
C PHE A 41 12.79 7.99 14.83
N GLY A 42 12.60 8.15 13.51
CA GLY A 42 11.87 7.19 12.68
C GLY A 42 12.48 5.79 12.71
N SER A 43 13.81 5.69 12.62
CA SER A 43 14.51 4.40 12.63
C SER A 43 14.36 3.61 13.94
N GLN A 44 14.15 4.28 15.07
CA GLN A 44 13.91 3.61 16.36
C GLN A 44 12.43 3.36 16.63
N PHE A 45 11.57 4.34 16.32
CA PHE A 45 10.14 4.28 16.62
C PHE A 45 9.39 3.33 15.67
N LEU A 46 9.64 3.41 14.36
CA LEU A 46 8.89 2.64 13.36
C LEU A 46 9.02 1.12 13.54
N PRO A 47 10.23 0.53 13.72
CA PRO A 47 10.34 -0.91 13.93
C PRO A 47 9.62 -1.36 15.20
N THR A 48 9.77 -0.62 16.29
CA THR A 48 9.09 -0.91 17.57
C THR A 48 7.58 -0.93 17.39
N PHE A 49 7.03 0.09 16.71
CA PHE A 49 5.61 0.20 16.43
C PHE A 49 5.11 -0.95 15.54
N TYR A 50 5.85 -1.32 14.49
CA TYR A 50 5.49 -2.44 13.63
C TYR A 50 5.50 -3.79 14.33
N TYR A 51 6.47 -4.04 15.24
CA TYR A 51 6.46 -5.26 16.06
C TYR A 51 5.28 -5.31 17.02
N CYS A 52 4.93 -4.20 17.66
CA CYS A 52 3.74 -4.13 18.50
C CYS A 52 2.47 -4.43 17.70
N MET A 53 2.30 -3.78 16.54
CA MET A 53 1.18 -4.04 15.63
C MET A 53 1.13 -5.50 15.17
N PHE A 54 2.29 -6.10 14.88
CA PHE A 54 2.39 -7.51 14.54
C PHE A 54 1.85 -8.42 15.64
N LEU A 55 2.28 -8.20 16.89
CA LEU A 55 1.84 -9.02 18.03
C LEU A 55 0.35 -8.85 18.31
N PHE A 56 -0.15 -7.62 18.39
CA PHE A 56 -1.57 -7.35 18.66
C PHE A 56 -2.45 -7.90 17.56
N SER A 57 -2.08 -7.69 16.30
CA SER A 57 -2.83 -8.20 15.15
C SER A 57 -2.81 -9.73 15.12
N LEU A 58 -1.66 -10.37 15.33
CA LEU A 58 -1.56 -11.83 15.35
C LEU A 58 -2.43 -12.42 16.46
N LEU A 59 -2.32 -11.91 17.69
CA LEU A 59 -3.11 -12.38 18.83
C LEU A 59 -4.62 -12.17 18.60
N GLY A 60 -5.01 -10.98 18.13
CA GLY A 60 -6.40 -10.65 17.85
C GLY A 60 -7.01 -11.53 16.74
N ASN A 61 -6.33 -11.62 15.60
CA ASN A 61 -6.81 -12.38 14.45
C ASN A 61 -6.84 -13.89 14.69
N VAL A 62 -5.83 -14.43 15.39
CA VAL A 62 -5.84 -15.86 15.79
C VAL A 62 -6.93 -16.13 16.80
N LEU A 63 -7.19 -15.23 17.76
CA LEU A 63 -8.29 -15.37 18.70
C LEU A 63 -9.66 -15.37 18.01
N VAL A 64 -9.87 -14.45 17.05
CA VAL A 64 -11.09 -14.43 16.23
C VAL A 64 -11.27 -15.75 15.47
N LEU A 65 -10.22 -16.24 14.81
CA LEU A 65 -10.24 -17.53 14.11
C LEU A 65 -10.57 -18.70 15.06
N TYR A 66 -9.97 -18.70 16.26
CA TYR A 66 -10.22 -19.71 17.28
C TYR A 66 -11.67 -19.71 17.77
N ILE A 67 -12.20 -18.53 18.11
CA ILE A 67 -13.60 -18.36 18.55
C ILE A 67 -14.55 -18.81 17.44
N MET A 68 -14.32 -18.38 16.20
CA MET A 68 -15.15 -18.78 15.06
C MET A 68 -15.15 -20.29 14.86
N ARG A 69 -13.98 -20.95 14.93
CA ARG A 69 -13.89 -22.40 14.80
C ARG A 69 -14.57 -23.15 15.95
N ARG A 70 -14.54 -22.59 17.16
CA ARG A 70 -15.02 -23.25 18.39
C ARG A 70 -16.51 -23.05 18.67
N TYR A 71 -17.06 -21.86 18.35
CA TYR A 71 -18.40 -21.44 18.75
C TYR A 71 -19.36 -21.22 17.57
N GLU A 72 -18.85 -20.98 16.37
CA GLU A 72 -19.69 -20.68 15.22
C GLU A 72 -19.67 -21.81 14.17
N LYS A 73 -20.83 -22.19 13.66
CA LYS A 73 -20.89 -23.00 12.43
C LYS A 73 -20.57 -22.08 11.26
N LEU A 74 -19.53 -22.37 10.48
CA LEU A 74 -19.02 -21.62 9.30
C LEU A 74 -20.01 -21.51 8.12
N ASN A 75 -21.31 -21.46 8.37
CA ASN A 75 -22.37 -21.56 7.37
C ASN A 75 -23.10 -20.23 7.13
N THR A 76 -22.75 -19.16 7.84
CA THR A 76 -23.33 -17.83 7.66
C THR A 76 -22.45 -16.99 6.73
N VAL A 77 -23.06 -16.05 6.00
CA VAL A 77 -22.36 -15.09 5.12
C VAL A 77 -21.35 -14.26 5.89
N THR A 78 -21.75 -13.81 7.08
CA THR A 78 -20.93 -13.03 7.99
C THR A 78 -19.66 -13.79 8.39
N ASN A 79 -19.76 -15.09 8.64
CA ASN A 79 -18.58 -15.90 8.98
C ASN A 79 -17.64 -16.05 7.78
N THR A 80 -18.15 -16.12 6.55
CA THR A 80 -17.29 -16.11 5.37
C THR A 80 -16.56 -14.77 5.21
N PHE A 81 -17.22 -13.63 5.45
CA PHE A 81 -16.57 -12.31 5.39
C PHE A 81 -15.55 -12.12 6.51
N LEU A 82 -15.89 -12.52 7.73
CA LEU A 82 -14.98 -12.50 8.87
C LEU A 82 -13.73 -13.37 8.63
N LEU A 83 -13.89 -14.56 8.04
CA LEU A 83 -12.74 -15.40 7.70
C LEU A 83 -11.82 -14.74 6.67
N ASN A 84 -12.38 -14.14 5.61
CA ASN A 84 -11.55 -13.47 4.61
C ASN A 84 -10.92 -12.19 5.14
N LEU A 85 -11.61 -11.46 6.02
CA LEU A 85 -11.04 -10.33 6.76
C LEU A 85 -9.82 -10.78 7.56
N VAL A 86 -9.93 -11.83 8.37
CA VAL A 86 -8.82 -12.38 9.16
C VAL A 86 -7.65 -12.81 8.25
N VAL A 87 -7.94 -13.41 7.10
CA VAL A 87 -6.90 -13.77 6.11
C VAL A 87 -6.20 -12.53 5.57
N SER A 88 -6.94 -11.49 5.17
CA SER A 88 -6.39 -10.21 4.71
C SER A 88 -5.53 -9.52 5.77
N ASP A 89 -6.01 -9.49 7.02
CA ASP A 89 -5.28 -8.90 8.14
C ASP A 89 -3.99 -9.68 8.44
N LEU A 90 -4.02 -11.01 8.36
CA LEU A 90 -2.82 -11.83 8.51
C LEU A 90 -1.82 -11.57 7.37
N VAL A 91 -2.28 -11.49 6.12
CA VAL A 91 -1.41 -11.17 4.95
C VAL A 91 -0.73 -9.82 5.13
N PHE A 92 -1.49 -8.79 5.54
CA PHE A 92 -0.94 -7.49 5.88
C PHE A 92 0.08 -7.58 7.02
N THR A 93 -0.29 -8.26 8.10
CA THR A 93 0.50 -8.37 9.32
C THR A 93 1.82 -9.12 9.10
N PHE A 94 1.83 -10.16 8.28
CA PHE A 94 3.05 -10.89 7.90
C PHE A 94 4.06 -10.02 7.14
N SER A 95 3.62 -8.93 6.51
CA SER A 95 4.50 -7.99 5.80
C SER A 95 5.20 -7.01 6.76
N LEU A 96 4.59 -6.69 7.91
CA LEU A 96 5.13 -5.75 8.92
C LEU A 96 6.53 -6.09 9.47
N PRO A 97 6.89 -7.35 9.81
CA PRO A 97 8.23 -7.65 10.30
C PRO A 97 9.34 -7.36 9.27
N PHE A 98 9.05 -7.54 7.97
CA PHE A 98 9.98 -7.18 6.90
C PHE A 98 10.17 -5.67 6.81
N TRP A 99 9.08 -4.90 6.94
CA TRP A 99 9.15 -3.44 7.04
C TRP A 99 9.89 -2.96 8.28
N ALA A 100 9.73 -3.63 9.43
CA ALA A 100 10.46 -3.32 10.65
C ALA A 100 11.97 -3.53 10.47
N ALA A 101 12.37 -4.66 9.87
CA ALA A 101 13.77 -4.95 9.54
C ALA A 101 14.36 -3.93 8.55
N TYR A 102 13.56 -3.51 7.57
CA TYR A 102 13.93 -2.47 6.62
C TYR A 102 14.16 -1.11 7.29
N HIS A 103 13.25 -0.65 8.15
CA HIS A 103 13.41 0.64 8.83
C HIS A 103 14.52 0.66 9.89
N SER A 104 14.93 -0.51 10.37
CA SER A 104 16.07 -0.66 11.28
C SER A 104 17.41 -0.71 10.54
N SER A 105 17.44 -1.03 9.25
CA SER A 105 18.69 -1.29 8.52
C SER A 105 18.54 -1.05 7.00
N GLN A 106 19.17 -1.89 6.17
CA GLN A 106 19.02 -1.85 4.71
C GLN A 106 18.20 -3.04 4.24
N TRP A 107 17.66 -2.96 3.03
CA TRP A 107 16.91 -4.05 2.41
C TRP A 107 17.82 -5.20 1.98
N ILE A 108 17.86 -6.28 2.77
CA ILE A 108 18.71 -7.46 2.52
C ILE A 108 18.01 -8.61 1.77
N PHE A 109 16.69 -8.54 1.59
CA PHE A 109 15.87 -9.65 1.08
C PHE A 109 15.84 -9.76 -0.46
N GLY A 110 16.48 -8.82 -1.16
CA GLY A 110 16.55 -8.81 -2.62
C GLY A 110 15.28 -8.30 -3.32
N ARG A 111 15.35 -8.21 -4.66
CA ARG A 111 14.32 -7.57 -5.50
C ARG A 111 12.97 -8.29 -5.49
N LEU A 112 12.97 -9.62 -5.51
CA LEU A 112 11.73 -10.40 -5.54
C LEU A 112 10.90 -10.17 -4.26
N LEU A 113 11.54 -10.24 -3.09
CA LEU A 113 10.86 -10.01 -1.82
C LEU A 113 10.44 -8.54 -1.65
N CYS A 114 11.18 -7.57 -2.19
CA CYS A 114 10.77 -6.15 -2.16
C CYS A 114 9.40 -5.97 -2.83
N LYS A 115 9.25 -6.51 -4.04
CA LYS A 115 7.99 -6.47 -4.79
C LYS A 115 6.88 -7.26 -4.10
N LEU A 116 7.18 -8.47 -3.61
CA LEU A 116 6.19 -9.32 -2.95
C LEU A 116 5.72 -8.75 -1.62
N VAL A 117 6.63 -8.30 -0.75
CA VAL A 117 6.29 -7.72 0.56
C VAL A 117 5.55 -6.39 0.39
N GLY A 118 5.99 -5.53 -0.54
CA GLY A 118 5.25 -4.32 -0.91
C GLY A 118 3.85 -4.65 -1.41
N GLY A 119 3.75 -5.59 -2.36
CA GLY A 119 2.47 -6.06 -2.89
C GLY A 119 1.54 -6.62 -1.81
N LEU A 120 2.02 -7.55 -0.97
CA LEU A 120 1.24 -8.16 0.10
C LEU A 120 0.79 -7.14 1.16
N TYR A 121 1.64 -6.15 1.47
CA TYR A 121 1.29 -5.05 2.36
C TYR A 121 0.07 -4.28 1.84
N PHE A 122 0.10 -3.84 0.58
CA PHE A 122 -1.03 -3.10 0.00
C PHE A 122 -2.25 -4.00 -0.25
N VAL A 123 -2.06 -5.26 -0.68
CA VAL A 123 -3.17 -6.20 -0.96
C VAL A 123 -3.91 -6.48 0.33
N GLY A 124 -3.18 -6.81 1.39
CA GLY A 124 -3.74 -7.02 2.72
C GLY A 124 -4.48 -5.78 3.19
N PHE A 125 -3.86 -4.60 3.13
CA PHE A 125 -4.48 -3.35 3.57
C PHE A 125 -5.79 -3.02 2.83
N TYR A 126 -5.78 -3.03 1.49
CA TYR A 126 -6.96 -2.71 0.70
C TYR A 126 -8.06 -3.77 0.87
N SER A 127 -7.71 -5.06 0.89
CA SER A 127 -8.71 -6.12 1.06
C SER A 127 -9.34 -6.08 2.45
N SER A 128 -8.57 -5.83 3.52
CA SER A 128 -9.09 -5.67 4.88
C SER A 128 -10.12 -4.56 4.98
N ILE A 129 -9.83 -3.37 4.42
CA ILE A 129 -10.77 -2.25 4.42
C ILE A 129 -12.05 -2.59 3.65
N LEU A 130 -11.92 -3.23 2.49
CA LEU A 130 -13.08 -3.63 1.69
C LEU A 130 -13.94 -4.69 2.40
N PHE A 131 -13.33 -5.68 3.05
CA PHE A 131 -14.08 -6.66 3.85
C PHE A 131 -14.76 -6.05 5.06
N LEU A 132 -14.11 -5.11 5.77
CA LEU A 132 -14.74 -4.36 6.86
C LEU A 132 -15.96 -3.57 6.37
N THR A 133 -15.82 -2.94 5.20
CA THR A 133 -16.90 -2.17 4.57
C THR A 133 -18.07 -3.09 4.19
N LEU A 134 -17.79 -4.22 3.55
CA LEU A 134 -18.81 -5.21 3.21
C LEU A 134 -19.50 -5.82 4.42
N MET A 135 -18.74 -6.09 5.49
CA MET A 135 -19.30 -6.60 6.74
C MET A 135 -20.26 -5.57 7.36
N THR A 136 -19.86 -4.30 7.38
CA THR A 136 -20.68 -3.20 7.90
C THR A 136 -21.94 -3.01 7.06
N PHE A 137 -21.80 -3.06 5.73
CA PHE A 137 -22.93 -2.97 4.80
C PHE A 137 -23.90 -4.14 4.94
N ASP A 138 -23.40 -5.37 5.09
CA ASP A 138 -24.24 -6.56 5.35
C ASP A 138 -25.05 -6.41 6.65
N ARG A 139 -24.42 -5.91 7.72
CA ARG A 139 -25.12 -5.61 8.99
C ARG A 139 -26.18 -4.53 8.81
N TYR A 140 -25.87 -3.47 8.08
CA TYR A 140 -26.81 -2.40 7.77
C TYR A 140 -28.05 -2.94 7.03
N LEU A 141 -27.86 -3.73 5.97
CA LEU A 141 -28.96 -4.34 5.21
C LEU A 141 -29.80 -5.30 6.06
N ALA A 142 -29.15 -6.08 6.94
CA ALA A 142 -29.85 -7.00 7.82
C ALA A 142 -30.75 -6.26 8.83
N VAL A 143 -30.33 -5.09 9.31
CA VAL A 143 -31.10 -4.29 10.29
C VAL A 143 -32.16 -3.43 9.62
N VAL A 144 -31.79 -2.63 8.61
CA VAL A 144 -32.68 -1.64 8.00
C VAL A 144 -33.66 -2.28 7.02
N HIS A 145 -33.18 -3.23 6.23
CA HIS A 145 -33.99 -3.87 5.19
C HIS A 145 -34.47 -5.27 5.57
N ALA A 146 -34.23 -5.72 6.81
CA ALA A 146 -34.63 -7.01 7.35
C ALA A 146 -34.45 -8.16 6.34
N VAL A 147 -33.32 -8.17 5.61
CA VAL A 147 -33.14 -9.03 4.43
C VAL A 147 -33.11 -10.52 4.82
N VAL A 148 -34.27 -11.18 4.71
CA VAL A 148 -34.42 -12.64 4.87
C VAL A 148 -34.01 -13.32 3.55
N ALA A 149 -32.74 -13.17 3.15
CA ALA A 149 -32.25 -13.86 1.97
C ALA A 149 -32.09 -15.38 2.22
N SER A 150 -32.56 -16.19 1.28
CA SER A 150 -32.40 -17.66 1.29
C SER A 150 -30.93 -18.08 1.34
N ARG A 151 -30.61 -19.17 2.07
CA ARG A 151 -29.25 -19.68 2.33
C ARG A 151 -28.41 -19.88 1.05
N LYS A 152 -29.03 -20.27 -0.07
CA LYS A 152 -28.34 -20.42 -1.36
C LYS A 152 -27.94 -19.07 -1.96
N ARG A 153 -28.87 -18.10 -2.03
CA ARG A 153 -28.60 -16.74 -2.51
C ARG A 153 -27.54 -16.04 -1.65
N LYS A 154 -27.61 -16.24 -0.33
CA LYS A 154 -26.62 -15.77 0.65
C LYS A 154 -25.19 -16.27 0.37
N LYS A 155 -25.02 -17.57 0.05
CA LYS A 155 -23.71 -18.11 -0.33
C LYS A 155 -23.18 -17.55 -1.64
N THR A 156 -24.03 -17.46 -2.67
CA THR A 156 -23.61 -16.91 -3.97
C THR A 156 -23.19 -15.46 -3.83
N TYR A 157 -23.96 -14.64 -3.10
CA TYR A 157 -23.58 -13.26 -2.79
C TYR A 157 -22.21 -13.18 -2.11
N ALA A 158 -21.98 -14.00 -1.08
CA ALA A 158 -20.70 -14.01 -0.36
C ALA A 158 -19.51 -14.35 -1.26
N LEU A 159 -19.68 -15.33 -2.17
CA LEU A 159 -18.63 -15.73 -3.10
C LEU A 159 -18.36 -14.68 -4.18
N VAL A 160 -19.41 -14.03 -4.69
CA VAL A 160 -19.28 -12.96 -5.69
C VAL A 160 -18.60 -11.74 -5.07
N SER A 161 -19.06 -11.28 -3.90
CA SER A 161 -18.44 -10.13 -3.23
C SER A 161 -16.99 -10.42 -2.84
N LEU A 162 -16.70 -11.66 -2.43
CA LEU A 162 -15.34 -12.12 -2.18
C LEU A 162 -14.45 -11.99 -3.44
N ALA A 163 -14.89 -12.54 -4.57
CA ALA A 163 -14.15 -12.48 -5.82
C ALA A 163 -13.93 -11.02 -6.25
N VAL A 164 -14.95 -10.18 -6.14
CA VAL A 164 -14.86 -8.74 -6.46
C VAL A 164 -13.81 -8.05 -5.59
N VAL A 165 -13.83 -8.27 -4.26
CA VAL A 165 -12.85 -7.64 -3.36
C VAL A 165 -11.44 -8.06 -3.71
N TRP A 166 -11.18 -9.36 -3.91
CA TRP A 166 -9.85 -9.83 -4.29
C TRP A 166 -9.39 -9.25 -5.62
N CYS A 167 -10.25 -9.23 -6.64
CA CYS A 167 -9.92 -8.63 -7.94
C CYS A 167 -9.60 -7.14 -7.81
N VAL A 168 -10.43 -6.37 -7.08
CA VAL A 168 -10.22 -4.93 -6.88
C VAL A 168 -8.94 -4.67 -6.09
N SER A 169 -8.67 -5.44 -5.03
CA SER A 169 -7.43 -5.30 -4.25
C SER A 169 -6.19 -5.65 -5.08
N ILE A 170 -6.23 -6.71 -5.87
CA ILE A 170 -5.11 -7.10 -6.75
C ILE A 170 -4.90 -6.03 -7.83
N LEU A 171 -5.97 -5.51 -8.43
CA LEU A 171 -5.86 -4.46 -9.45
C LEU A 171 -5.28 -3.16 -8.86
N ALA A 172 -5.72 -2.76 -7.67
CA ALA A 172 -5.22 -1.57 -6.98
C ALA A 172 -3.74 -1.70 -6.59
N THR A 173 -3.28 -2.91 -6.30
CA THR A 173 -1.89 -3.20 -5.91
C THR A 173 -0.97 -3.53 -7.05
N PHE A 174 -1.50 -3.85 -8.23
CA PHE A 174 -0.71 -4.16 -9.40
C PHE A 174 0.27 -3.03 -9.74
N LYS A 175 -0.13 -1.76 -9.56
CA LYS A 175 0.81 -0.63 -9.67
C LYS A 175 1.93 -0.70 -8.66
N GLU A 176 1.61 -0.87 -7.38
CA GLU A 176 2.59 -0.86 -6.31
C GLU A 176 3.60 -1.98 -6.59
N PHE A 177 3.12 -3.18 -6.95
CA PHE A 177 4.00 -4.30 -7.32
C PHE A 177 4.97 -3.99 -8.47
N LEU A 178 4.52 -3.23 -9.48
CA LEU A 178 5.35 -2.83 -10.61
C LEU A 178 6.33 -1.70 -10.25
N LEU A 179 5.89 -0.77 -9.41
CA LEU A 179 6.62 0.43 -9.03
C LEU A 179 7.66 0.15 -7.95
N PHE A 180 7.41 -0.75 -7.00
CA PHE A 180 8.40 -1.13 -6.00
C PHE A 180 9.62 -1.74 -6.67
N ASP A 181 10.78 -1.14 -6.45
CA ASP A 181 12.04 -1.68 -6.92
C ASP A 181 13.15 -1.49 -5.89
N VAL A 182 14.22 -2.25 -6.09
CA VAL A 182 15.42 -2.14 -5.26
C VAL A 182 16.38 -1.15 -5.87
N ARG A 183 16.76 -0.13 -5.09
CA ARG A 183 17.72 0.91 -5.46
C ARG A 183 18.91 0.90 -4.51
N ASN A 184 20.12 0.98 -5.05
CA ASN A 184 21.33 1.10 -4.25
C ASN A 184 21.65 2.58 -4.02
N SER A 185 21.89 2.96 -2.76
CA SER A 185 22.26 4.30 -2.34
C SER A 185 23.61 4.27 -1.63
N ALA A 186 24.50 5.20 -1.99
CA ALA A 186 25.83 5.29 -1.37
C ALA A 186 25.77 5.61 0.14
N ASN A 187 24.72 6.32 0.59
CA ASN A 187 24.58 6.76 1.97
C ASN A 187 23.73 5.82 2.84
N TYR A 188 22.79 5.09 2.24
CA TYR A 188 21.77 4.32 2.97
C TYR A 188 21.76 2.83 2.62
N GLY A 189 22.67 2.37 1.75
CA GLY A 189 22.75 0.99 1.30
C GLY A 189 21.63 0.62 0.34
N THR A 190 21.18 -0.63 0.43
CA THR A 190 20.12 -1.16 -0.46
C THR A 190 18.74 -0.72 0.05
N LEU A 191 17.96 -0.03 -0.78
CA LEU A 191 16.64 0.50 -0.45
C LEU A 191 15.55 -0.23 -1.25
N CYS A 192 14.37 -0.41 -0.67
CA CYS A 192 13.17 -0.92 -1.34
C CYS A 192 12.12 0.20 -1.33
N GLU A 193 11.95 0.87 -2.47
CA GLU A 193 11.11 2.06 -2.59
C GLU A 193 10.41 2.09 -3.96
N GLU A 194 9.37 2.91 -4.06
CA GLU A 194 8.63 3.17 -5.30
C GLU A 194 9.55 3.86 -6.34
N SER A 195 9.65 3.27 -7.53
CA SER A 195 10.48 3.77 -8.63
C SER A 195 9.77 4.90 -9.38
N HIS A 196 10.28 6.13 -9.25
CA HIS A 196 9.73 7.32 -9.89
C HIS A 196 9.67 7.26 -11.42
N THR A 197 10.60 6.56 -12.08
CA THR A 197 10.70 6.50 -13.55
C THR A 197 9.51 5.76 -14.19
N SER A 198 8.89 4.85 -13.45
CA SER A 198 7.71 4.10 -13.90
C SER A 198 6.38 4.80 -13.57
N ASN A 199 6.40 5.89 -12.79
CA ASN A 199 5.19 6.54 -12.28
C ASN A 199 4.37 7.24 -13.38
N GLU A 200 4.98 7.91 -14.36
CA GLU A 200 4.19 8.68 -15.34
C GLU A 200 3.45 7.83 -16.37
N LEU A 201 4.09 6.77 -16.88
CA LEU A 201 3.46 5.88 -17.86
C LEU A 201 2.43 4.98 -17.17
N LEU A 202 2.76 4.39 -16.01
CA LEU A 202 1.84 3.52 -15.30
C LEU A 202 0.66 4.26 -14.66
N ALA A 203 0.86 5.48 -14.13
CA ALA A 203 -0.27 6.29 -13.66
C ALA A 203 -1.24 6.64 -14.80
N LYS A 204 -0.73 6.95 -16.01
CA LYS A 204 -1.57 7.15 -17.20
C LYS A 204 -2.34 5.88 -17.58
N TRP A 205 -1.69 4.72 -17.55
CA TRP A 205 -2.36 3.43 -17.82
C TRP A 205 -3.40 3.07 -16.76
N GLN A 206 -3.15 3.36 -15.49
CA GLN A 206 -4.11 3.08 -14.42
C GLN A 206 -5.30 4.02 -14.41
N VAL A 207 -5.07 5.31 -14.65
CA VAL A 207 -6.17 6.26 -14.86
C VAL A 207 -6.99 5.79 -16.06
N ALA A 208 -6.35 5.33 -17.14
CA ALA A 208 -7.06 4.77 -18.29
C ALA A 208 -7.88 3.52 -17.91
N VAL A 209 -7.29 2.54 -17.20
CA VAL A 209 -7.98 1.31 -16.75
C VAL A 209 -9.15 1.63 -15.81
N PHE A 210 -8.93 2.49 -14.83
CA PHE A 210 -9.98 2.94 -13.90
C PHE A 210 -11.10 3.68 -14.64
N LYS A 211 -10.76 4.47 -15.66
CA LYS A 211 -11.71 5.20 -16.50
C LYS A 211 -12.51 4.25 -17.43
N THR A 212 -11.93 3.16 -17.89
CA THR A 212 -12.63 2.09 -18.63
C THR A 212 -13.51 1.22 -17.74
N GLU A 213 -13.09 0.89 -16.52
CA GLU A 213 -13.86 0.05 -15.59
C GLU A 213 -15.03 0.81 -14.92
N PHE A 214 -14.83 2.09 -14.56
CA PHE A 214 -15.87 2.90 -13.90
C PHE A 214 -16.67 3.80 -14.86
N GLY A 215 -16.50 3.65 -16.18
CA GLY A 215 -17.44 4.18 -17.18
C GLY A 215 -17.71 5.68 -17.09
N PHE A 216 -16.73 6.51 -16.72
CA PHE A 216 -16.89 7.97 -16.82
C PHE A 216 -16.73 8.41 -18.29
N HIS A 217 -17.81 8.23 -19.05
CA HIS A 217 -18.00 8.86 -20.35
C HIS A 217 -18.30 10.35 -20.09
N ALA A 218 -17.27 11.16 -19.93
CA ALA A 218 -17.44 12.60 -19.89
C ALA A 218 -17.91 13.05 -21.29
N PRO A 219 -19.08 13.71 -21.42
CA PRO A 219 -19.50 14.24 -22.71
C PRO A 219 -18.52 15.34 -23.12
N SER A 220 -17.95 15.21 -24.31
CA SER A 220 -17.18 16.25 -24.96
C SER A 220 -18.12 17.39 -25.36
N ASN A 221 -17.91 18.58 -24.79
CA ASN A 221 -18.46 19.84 -25.28
C ASN A 221 -17.31 20.70 -25.79
#